data_AF-A0A077NEL7-F1
#
_entry.id   AF-A0A077NEL7-F1
#
_cell.length_a   1.000
_cell.length_b   1.000
_cell.length_c   1.000
_cell.angle_alpha   90.00
_cell.angle_beta   90.00
_cell.angle_gamma   90.00
#
_symmetry.space_group_name_H-M   'P 1'
#
loop_
_entity.id
_entity.type
_entity.pdbx_description
1 polymer ?
#
loop_
_entity_poly.entity_id
_entity_poly.type
_entity_poly.pdbx_seq_one_letter_code
_entity_poly.pdbx_strand_id
1 'polypeptide(L)' 'MQTTTLSHAFGHLTDPRVNRTKRYALIDILTLSICAVLCGCEGFNEIEEYAKSKEDGFR' A
#
# COMPACT_ATOMS: atom_id res chain seq x y z
N MET A 1 -4.76 -10.80 5.82
CA MET A 1 -5.46 -10.14 4.70
C MET A 1 -5.95 -11.21 3.73
N GLN A 2 -7.10 -10.97 3.09
CA GLN A 2 -7.63 -11.90 2.08
C GLN A 2 -6.80 -11.82 0.79
N THR A 3 -6.65 -12.94 0.08
CA THR A 3 -5.94 -12.99 -1.19
C THR A 3 -6.72 -12.21 -2.25
N THR A 4 -6.18 -11.09 -2.69
CA THR A 4 -6.69 -10.26 -3.79
C THR A 4 -5.88 -10.47 -5.05
N THR A 5 -6.41 -10.06 -6.21
CA THR A 5 -5.68 -10.07 -7.49
C THR A 5 -4.36 -9.30 -7.41
N LEU A 6 -4.34 -8.17 -6.69
CA LEU A 6 -3.14 -7.39 -6.41
C LEU A 6 -2.11 -8.17 -5.59
N SER A 7 -2.55 -8.83 -4.51
CA SER A 7 -1.67 -9.65 -3.69
C SER A 7 -1.05 -10.83 -4.47
N HIS A 8 -1.77 -11.39 -5.43
CA HIS A 8 -1.24 -12.43 -6.30
C HIS A 8 -0.26 -11.86 -7.33
N ALA A 9 -0.61 -10.75 -7.98
CA ALA A 9 0.24 -10.10 -8.99
C ALA A 9 1.60 -9.68 -8.42
N PHE A 10 1.63 -9.13 -7.20
CA PHE A 10 2.83 -8.57 -6.58
C PHE A 10 3.42 -9.46 -5.47
N GLY A 11 2.83 -10.63 -5.20
CA GLY A 11 3.27 -11.51 -4.09
C GLY A 11 4.66 -12.11 -4.27
N HIS A 12 5.20 -12.11 -5.49
CA HIS A 12 6.55 -12.59 -5.80
C HIS A 12 7.65 -11.54 -5.54
N LEU A 13 7.28 -10.28 -5.24
CA LEU A 13 8.24 -9.23 -5.00
C LEU A 13 8.93 -9.40 -3.64
N THR A 14 10.27 -9.40 -3.67
CA THR A 14 11.06 -9.36 -2.44
C THR A 14 11.10 -7.94 -1.90
N ASP A 15 10.78 -7.77 -0.62
CA ASP A 15 10.76 -6.46 0.03
C ASP A 15 12.19 -5.92 0.23
N PRO A 16 12.60 -4.86 -0.51
CA PRO A 16 13.97 -4.35 -0.48
C PRO A 16 14.25 -3.51 0.78
N ARG A 17 13.23 -3.20 1.59
CA ARG A 17 13.36 -2.35 2.77
C ARG A 17 14.13 -3.08 3.87
N VAL A 18 14.86 -2.33 4.69
CA VAL A 18 15.53 -2.89 5.88
C VAL A 18 14.47 -3.34 6.89
N ASN A 19 14.63 -4.52 7.51
CA ASN A 19 13.60 -5.08 8.41
C ASN A 19 13.17 -4.10 9.53
N ARG A 20 14.09 -3.33 10.11
CA ARG A 20 13.78 -2.32 11.15
C ARG A 20 12.88 -1.17 10.66
N THR A 21 12.74 -0.96 9.34
CA THR A 21 11.91 0.10 8.75
C THR A 21 10.57 -0.43 8.21
N LYS A 22 10.28 -1.73 8.38
CA LYS A 22 9.04 -2.34 7.90
C LYS A 22 7.93 -2.17 8.93
N ARG A 23 7.22 -1.04 8.86
CA ARG A 23 6.01 -0.80 9.68
C ARG A 23 4.77 -1.48 9.09
N TYR A 24 4.68 -1.55 7.77
CA TYR A 24 3.58 -2.17 7.01
C TYR A 24 4.13 -3.14 5.97
N ALA A 25 3.34 -4.16 5.60
CA ALA A 25 3.72 -5.08 4.54
C ALA A 25 3.84 -4.34 3.20
N LEU A 26 4.77 -4.80 2.35
CA LEU A 26 5.00 -4.16 1.05
C LEU A 26 3.73 -4.19 0.20
N ILE A 27 3.01 -5.31 0.23
CA ILE A 27 1.80 -5.49 -0.58
C ILE A 27 0.69 -4.50 -0.21
N ASP A 28 0.56 -4.15 1.07
CA ASP A 28 -0.46 -3.22 1.56
C ASP A 28 -0.16 -1.81 1.06
N ILE A 29 1.11 -1.41 1.13
CA ILE A 29 1.58 -0.13 0.63
C ILE A 29 1.36 -0.02 -0.87
N LEU A 30 1.69 -1.06 -1.64
CA LEU A 30 1.49 -1.08 -3.09
C LEU A 30 0.00 -1.00 -3.44
N THR A 31 -0.83 -1.78 -2.76
CA THR A 31 -2.29 -1.79 -2.98
C THR A 31 -2.88 -0.40 -2.70
N LEU A 32 -2.50 0.20 -1.58
CA LEU A 32 -2.99 1.51 -1.17
C LEU A 32 -2.53 2.62 -2.12
N SER A 33 -1.26 2.57 -2.54
CA SER A 33 -0.69 3.55 -3.47
C SER A 33 -1.38 3.50 -4.83
N ILE A 34 -1.67 2.30 -5.35
CA ILE A 34 -2.39 2.13 -6.62
C ILE A 34 -3.82 2.68 -6.50
N CYS A 35 -4.52 2.38 -5.41
CA CYS A 35 -5.86 2.94 -5.16
C CYS A 35 -5.83 4.47 -5.08
N ALA A 36 -4.84 5.04 -4.39
CA ALA A 36 -4.69 6.49 -4.26
C ALA A 36 -4.44 7.17 -5.62
N VAL A 37 -3.52 6.63 -6.43
CA VAL A 37 -3.25 7.14 -7.78
C VAL A 37 -4.49 7.05 -8.68
N LEU A 38 -5.26 5.95 -8.61
CA LEU A 38 -6.52 5.82 -9.35
C LEU A 38 -7.58 6.85 -8.89
N CYS A 39 -7.51 7.32 -7.65
CA CYS A 39 -8.34 8.39 -7.12
C CYS A 39 -7.81 9.80 -7.43
N GLY A 40 -6.71 9.92 -8.20
CA GLY A 40 -6.15 11.20 -8.62
C GLY A 40 -5.10 11.79 -7.68
N CYS A 41 -4.50 10.99 -6.78
CA CYS A 41 -3.34 11.43 -6.01
C CYS A 41 -2.09 11.46 -6.89
N GLU A 42 -1.43 12.61 -6.99
CA GLU A 42 -0.28 12.85 -7.87
C GLU A 42 1.07 12.77 -7.13
N GLY A 43 1.05 12.71 -5.79
CA GLY A 43 2.27 12.74 -4.98
C GLY A 43 2.21 11.87 -3.72
N PHE A 44 3.38 11.60 -3.15
CA PHE A 44 3.51 10.77 -1.95
C PHE A 44 2.79 11.35 -0.72
N ASN A 45 2.74 12.68 -0.59
CA ASN A 45 2.00 13.33 0.50
C ASN A 45 0.50 13.07 0.35
N GLU A 46 -0.06 13.20 -0.86
CA GLU A 46 -1.48 12.95 -1.12
C GLU A 46 -1.84 11.47 -0.92
N ILE A 47 -0.94 10.56 -1.32
CA ILE A 47 -1.10 9.12 -1.04
C ILE A 47 -1.09 8.86 0.47
N GLU A 48 -0.24 9.55 1.24
CA GLU A 48 -0.21 9.45 2.69
C GLU A 48 -1.50 9.98 3.32
N GLU A 49 -2.03 11.12 2.84
CA GLU A 49 -3.31 11.66 3.31
C GLU A 49 -4.48 10.73 2.95
N TYR A 50 -4.49 10.19 1.73
CA TYR A 50 -5.46 9.18 1.30
C TYR A 50 -5.41 7.96 2.22
N ALA A 51 -4.21 7.44 2.50
CA ALA A 51 -3.97 6.34 3.41
C ALA A 51 -4.55 6.59 4.80
N LYS A 52 -4.22 7.75 5.40
CA LYS A 52 -4.71 8.16 6.73
C LYS A 52 -6.23 8.30 6.74
N SER A 53 -6.82 8.84 5.68
CA SER A 53 -8.29 8.96 5.56
C SER A 53 -9.03 7.61 5.53
N LYS A 54 -8.31 6.51 5.22
CA LYS A 54 -8.85 5.15 5.13
C LYS A 54 -8.29 4.23 6.22
N GLU A 55 -7.59 4.77 7.22
CA GLU A 55 -6.91 3.99 8.28
C GLU A 55 -7.90 3.10 9.05
N ASP A 56 -9.13 3.58 9.29
CA ASP A 56 -10.20 2.78 9.91
C ASP A 56 -10.74 1.65 9.00
N GLY A 57 -10.61 1.79 7.68
CA GLY A 57 -11.13 0.83 6.70
C GLY A 57 -10.13 -0.23 6.23
N PHE A 58 -8.83 -0.01 6.46
CA PHE A 58 -7.74 -0.93 6.07
C PHE A 58 -7.09 -1.68 7.23
N ARG A 59 -7.56 -1.47 8.47
CA ARG A 59 -7.06 -2.17 9.66
C ARG A 59 -7.53 -3.62 9.75
#